data_AF-A0AAX6MZX1-F1
#
_entry.id   AF-A0AAX6MZX1-F1
#
_cell.length_a   1.000
_cell.length_b   1.000
_cell.length_c   1.000
_cell.angle_alpha   90.00
_cell.angle_beta   90.00
_cell.angle_gamma   90.00
#
_symmetry.space_group_name_H-M   'P 1'
#
loop_
_entity.id
_entity.type
_entity.pdbx_description
1 polymer ?
#
loop_
_entity_poly.entity_id
_entity_poly.type
_entity_poly.pdbx_seq_one_letter_code
_entity_poly.pdbx_strand_id
1 'polypeptide(L)'
;MASVSLELILEIAQHLDVQSILKLRETSKEVNELVIKYEHSLSLARIASFTVSPTGDVFSSEMGLRRVVKHGNFEMVKELETRLSRAKKILTASTYFNLQSPPNLGELTGPQQRHLCSLLERAFAQCDYIADIAANAPYGPPDPRWYGKAHRNWWVDHNLLQGYRMLDPYTNYRARPAQHEYIRSLSNQDCTMIYYLLSAMGSGFSTAHLDWYDSDPSFYERITVFEECILRHGSWYAWGHVFGGPDWLDTVSPFDRVGLAELTSFEFGEEGALPSLQSVLIGRFNELHKCSENSLQTLQQVVKRLVTGVADDGNHQDQAADQDEAEGQDQEEGQDQRETQAQEEDEDQDKGDLEQNKIDQEQVDEEQDQDKQDQAEEDQEKKEQGEKKGGGSGLRVRLVLLHRDGGADRTG
;
A
#
# COMPACT_ATOMS: atom_id res chain seq x y z
N MET A 1 1.60 50.73 14.64
CA MET A 1 1.65 49.25 14.70
C MET A 1 2.99 48.84 14.12
N ALA A 2 3.76 48.01 14.82
CA ALA A 2 5.08 47.61 14.34
C ALA A 2 4.92 46.79 13.06
N SER A 3 5.54 47.22 11.96
CA SER A 3 5.56 46.45 10.72
C SER A 3 6.52 45.27 10.92
N VAL A 4 5.97 44.06 11.03
CA VAL A 4 6.77 42.83 10.97
C VAL A 4 7.34 42.72 9.56
N SER A 5 8.63 42.44 9.43
CA SER A 5 9.25 42.24 8.10
C SER A 5 8.59 41.06 7.38
N LEU A 6 8.36 41.20 6.07
CA LEU A 6 7.83 40.11 5.23
C LEU A 6 8.75 38.87 5.25
N GLU A 7 10.05 39.07 5.39
CA GLU A 7 11.03 37.98 5.52
C GLU A 7 10.78 37.16 6.79
N LEU A 8 10.49 37.82 7.91
CA LEU A 8 10.21 37.15 9.18
C LEU A 8 8.89 36.37 9.11
N ILE A 9 7.90 36.87 8.36
CA ILE A 9 6.63 36.15 8.13
C ILE A 9 6.88 34.86 7.33
N LEU A 10 7.76 34.90 6.32
CA LEU A 10 8.12 33.71 5.55
C LEU A 10 8.91 32.70 6.40
N GLU A 11 9.85 33.16 7.22
CA GLU A 11 10.60 32.30 8.14
C GLU A 11 9.66 31.61 9.14
N ILE A 12 8.71 32.35 9.72
CA ILE A 12 7.66 31.75 10.58
C ILE A 12 6.87 30.71 9.79
N ALA A 13 6.41 31.06 8.57
CA ALA A 13 5.59 30.16 7.75
C ALA A 13 6.27 28.84 7.41
N GLN A 14 7.61 28.80 7.26
CA GLN A 14 8.37 27.56 7.01
C GLN A 14 8.26 26.53 8.15
N HIS A 15 7.99 27.00 9.38
CA HIS A 15 7.90 26.15 10.57
C HIS A 15 6.47 25.84 11.01
N LEU A 16 5.47 26.37 10.31
CA LEU A 16 4.06 26.13 10.61
C LEU A 16 3.52 24.91 9.86
N ASP A 17 2.54 24.24 10.48
CA ASP A 17 1.70 23.26 9.78
C ASP A 17 0.77 23.95 8.76
N VAL A 18 0.20 23.18 7.82
CA VAL A 18 -0.61 23.77 6.75
C VAL A 18 -1.84 24.50 7.30
N GLN A 19 -2.49 23.99 8.35
CA GLN A 19 -3.66 24.67 8.94
C GLN A 19 -3.27 26.02 9.56
N SER A 20 -2.12 26.07 10.21
CA SER A 20 -1.56 27.30 10.77
C SER A 20 -1.16 28.30 9.68
N ILE A 21 -0.61 27.83 8.56
CA ILE A 21 -0.34 28.67 7.38
C ILE A 21 -1.64 29.25 6.80
N LEU A 22 -2.71 28.44 6.69
CA LEU A 22 -4.00 28.91 6.21
C LEU A 22 -4.58 30.01 7.11
N LYS A 23 -4.49 29.85 8.43
CA LYS A 23 -4.87 30.90 9.39
C LYS A 23 -4.01 32.15 9.28
N LEU A 24 -2.70 32.00 9.04
CA LEU A 24 -1.79 33.12 8.82
C LEU A 24 -2.21 33.94 7.59
N ARG A 25 -2.63 33.29 6.51
CA ARG A 25 -3.15 33.96 5.30
C ARG A 25 -4.41 34.80 5.55
N GLU A 26 -5.23 34.43 6.54
CA GLU A 26 -6.46 35.17 6.88
C GLU A 26 -6.17 36.49 7.62
N THR A 27 -4.95 36.70 8.11
CA THR A 27 -4.61 37.88 8.92
C THR A 27 -4.55 39.18 8.11
N SER A 28 -4.11 39.12 6.85
CA SER A 28 -4.08 40.29 5.95
C SER A 28 -3.92 39.88 4.48
N LYS A 29 -4.33 40.79 3.58
CA LYS A 29 -4.17 40.60 2.13
C LYS A 29 -2.70 40.46 1.73
N GLU A 30 -1.82 41.28 2.31
CA GLU A 30 -0.37 41.26 2.05
C GLU A 30 0.26 39.93 2.43
N VAL A 31 -0.10 39.37 3.59
CA VAL A 31 0.37 38.05 4.04
C VAL A 31 -0.17 36.94 3.13
N ASN A 32 -1.44 37.00 2.74
CA ASN A 32 -2.00 36.03 1.80
C ASN A 32 -1.27 36.02 0.45
N GLU A 33 -1.04 37.20 -0.13
CA GLU A 33 -0.30 37.35 -1.39
C GLU A 33 1.14 36.85 -1.27
N LEU A 34 1.80 37.15 -0.15
CA LEU A 34 3.15 36.67 0.15
C LEU A 34 3.20 35.13 0.20
N VAL A 35 2.31 34.50 0.97
CA VAL A 35 2.27 33.04 1.12
C VAL A 35 1.95 32.35 -0.20
N ILE A 36 0.99 32.86 -0.99
CA ILE A 36 0.69 32.31 -2.33
C ILE A 36 1.92 32.42 -3.24
N LYS A 37 2.61 33.56 -3.23
CA LYS A 37 3.82 33.77 -4.04
C LYS A 37 4.95 32.80 -3.71
N TYR A 38 5.09 32.41 -2.44
CA TYR A 38 6.17 31.55 -1.97
C TYR A 38 5.74 30.11 -1.65
N GLU A 39 4.50 29.72 -1.97
CA GLU A 39 3.93 28.41 -1.64
C GLU A 39 4.86 27.26 -2.00
N HIS A 40 5.40 27.26 -3.22
CA HIS A 40 6.28 26.18 -3.68
C HIS A 40 7.53 26.05 -2.80
N SER A 41 8.23 27.16 -2.53
CA SER A 41 9.44 27.16 -1.69
C SER A 41 9.15 26.78 -0.24
N LEU A 42 8.05 27.26 0.33
CA LEU A 42 7.60 26.89 1.68
C LEU A 42 7.27 25.40 1.75
N SER A 43 6.60 24.88 0.71
CA SER A 43 6.23 23.47 0.61
C SER A 43 7.46 22.58 0.49
N LEU A 44 8.42 22.91 -0.36
CA LEU A 44 9.66 22.14 -0.49
C LEU A 44 10.47 22.12 0.80
N ALA A 45 10.60 23.28 1.48
CA ALA A 45 11.29 23.36 2.77
C ALA A 45 10.60 22.46 3.82
N ARG A 46 9.26 22.44 3.82
CA ARG A 46 8.48 21.61 4.74
C ARG A 46 8.54 20.13 4.38
N ILE A 47 8.46 19.77 3.10
CA ILE A 47 8.60 18.37 2.61
C ILE A 47 9.95 17.80 3.05
N ALA A 48 11.03 18.57 2.93
CA ALA A 48 12.37 18.15 3.35
C ALA A 48 12.51 17.89 4.87
N SER A 49 11.55 18.36 5.68
CA SER A 49 11.56 18.11 7.13
C SER A 49 10.95 16.77 7.55
N PHE A 50 10.31 16.04 6.62
CA PHE A 50 9.76 14.71 6.91
C PHE A 50 10.85 13.64 6.88
N THR A 51 10.77 12.68 7.80
CA THR A 51 11.75 11.60 8.00
C THR A 51 12.06 10.80 6.75
N VAL A 52 11.05 10.59 5.90
CA VAL A 52 11.17 10.01 4.56
C VAL A 52 10.54 11.03 3.62
N SER A 53 11.38 11.84 2.99
CA SER A 53 10.92 12.88 2.07
C SER A 53 10.60 12.26 0.70
N PRO A 54 9.36 12.38 0.20
CA PRO A 54 9.04 11.97 -1.16
C PRO A 54 9.84 12.79 -2.19
N THR A 55 10.20 12.15 -3.29
CA THR A 55 11.00 12.76 -4.38
C THR A 55 10.15 13.23 -5.56
N GLY A 56 8.85 12.98 -5.53
CA GLY A 56 7.92 13.26 -6.61
C GLY A 56 6.48 13.38 -6.12
N ASP A 57 5.54 13.13 -7.02
CA ASP A 57 4.12 13.14 -6.70
C ASP A 57 3.77 12.04 -5.68
N VAL A 58 2.68 12.22 -4.95
CA VAL A 58 2.23 11.26 -3.92
C VAL A 58 0.76 10.91 -4.12
N PHE A 59 0.32 9.75 -3.63
CA PHE A 59 -1.10 9.43 -3.61
C PHE A 59 -1.84 10.16 -2.49
N SER A 60 -3.06 10.61 -2.74
CA SER A 60 -3.88 11.15 -1.66
C SER A 60 -4.28 10.05 -0.68
N SER A 61 -4.50 10.47 0.57
CA SER A 61 -5.09 9.67 1.63
C SER A 61 -6.60 9.87 1.74
N GLU A 62 -7.23 10.38 0.68
CA GLU A 62 -8.67 10.56 0.60
C GLU A 62 -9.37 9.19 0.51
N MET A 63 -10.63 9.12 0.94
CA MET A 63 -11.44 7.91 0.82
C MET A 63 -11.83 7.69 -0.65
N GLY A 64 -11.90 6.43 -1.07
CA GLY A 64 -12.26 6.06 -2.44
C GLY A 64 -11.04 6.09 -3.37
N LEU A 65 -11.05 7.00 -4.34
CA LEU A 65 -10.02 7.12 -5.37
C LEU A 65 -8.77 7.79 -4.79
N ARG A 66 -7.66 7.05 -4.74
CA ARG A 66 -6.35 7.63 -4.41
C ARG A 66 -5.87 8.47 -5.60
N ARG A 67 -6.24 9.75 -5.62
CA ARG A 67 -5.78 10.67 -6.67
C ARG A 67 -4.33 11.06 -6.44
N VAL A 68 -3.67 11.53 -7.50
CA VAL A 68 -2.30 12.03 -7.39
C VAL A 68 -2.30 13.47 -6.89
N VAL A 69 -1.48 13.73 -5.87
CA VAL A 69 -1.18 15.05 -5.34
C VAL A 69 0.19 15.48 -5.86
N LYS A 70 0.23 16.63 -6.53
CA LYS A 70 1.44 17.10 -7.21
C LYS A 70 2.54 17.53 -6.25
N HIS A 71 3.79 17.30 -6.65
CA HIS A 71 4.94 17.64 -5.83
C HIS A 71 5.07 19.16 -5.57
N GLY A 72 5.45 19.52 -4.35
CA GLY A 72 5.87 20.89 -4.01
C GLY A 72 4.73 21.91 -3.87
N ASN A 73 3.60 21.52 -3.28
CA ASN A 73 2.50 22.42 -2.92
C ASN A 73 2.00 22.15 -1.49
N PHE A 74 1.15 23.03 -0.94
CA PHE A 74 0.64 22.86 0.42
C PHE A 74 -0.27 21.64 0.58
N GLU A 75 -0.89 21.20 -0.50
CA GLU A 75 -1.75 20.04 -0.50
C GLU A 75 -0.96 18.76 -0.19
N MET A 76 0.21 18.62 -0.81
CA MET A 76 1.15 17.55 -0.54
C MET A 76 1.67 17.60 0.89
N VAL A 77 2.02 18.78 1.41
CA VAL A 77 2.44 18.92 2.81
C VAL A 77 1.32 18.43 3.74
N LYS A 78 0.08 18.85 3.50
CA LYS A 78 -1.08 18.45 4.28
C LYS A 78 -1.33 16.93 4.23
N GLU A 79 -1.12 16.32 3.07
CA GLU A 79 -1.18 14.87 2.88
C GLU A 79 -0.14 14.16 3.75
N LEU A 80 1.12 14.61 3.73
CA LEU A 80 2.19 14.06 4.58
C LEU A 80 1.92 14.25 6.08
N GLU A 81 1.42 15.42 6.49
CA GLU A 81 0.99 15.66 7.88
C GLU A 81 -0.14 14.71 8.30
N THR A 82 -1.07 14.44 7.38
CA THR A 82 -2.18 13.51 7.61
C THR A 82 -1.68 12.08 7.80
N ARG A 83 -0.79 11.60 6.92
CA ARG A 83 -0.18 10.27 7.02
C ARG A 83 0.59 10.08 8.33
N LEU A 84 1.42 11.07 8.71
CA LEU A 84 2.16 11.05 9.97
C LEU A 84 1.19 10.97 11.18
N SER A 85 0.13 11.78 11.16
CA SER A 85 -0.91 11.74 12.21
C SER A 85 -1.61 10.39 12.30
N ARG A 86 -1.92 9.77 11.15
CA ARG A 86 -2.54 8.43 11.08
C ARG A 86 -1.61 7.35 11.61
N ALA A 87 -0.37 7.29 11.13
CA ALA A 87 0.63 6.33 11.59
C ALA A 87 0.81 6.41 13.10
N LYS A 88 1.00 7.62 13.64
CA LYS A 88 1.11 7.85 15.08
C LYS A 88 -0.11 7.33 15.84
N LYS A 89 -1.31 7.65 15.38
CA LYS A 89 -2.54 7.23 16.06
C LYS A 89 -2.79 5.71 15.96
N ILE A 90 -2.38 5.05 14.87
CA ILE A 90 -2.34 3.57 14.79
C ILE A 90 -1.44 3.03 15.90
N LEU A 91 -0.21 3.54 16.00
CA LEU A 91 0.77 3.03 16.95
C LEU A 91 0.40 3.29 18.42
N THR A 92 -0.28 4.38 18.73
CA THR A 92 -0.55 4.80 20.12
C THR A 92 -1.96 4.52 20.62
N ALA A 93 -2.94 4.35 19.73
CA ALA A 93 -4.36 4.28 20.11
C ALA A 93 -5.12 3.11 19.48
N SER A 94 -4.48 2.30 18.63
CA SER A 94 -5.13 1.11 18.09
C SER A 94 -5.07 -0.07 19.05
N THR A 95 -5.94 -1.05 18.83
CA THR A 95 -5.85 -2.37 19.46
C THR A 95 -4.88 -3.29 18.71
N TYR A 96 -4.41 -2.90 17.53
CA TYR A 96 -3.54 -3.71 16.68
C TYR A 96 -2.08 -3.65 17.16
N PHE A 97 -1.72 -2.59 17.87
CA PHE A 97 -0.36 -2.39 18.34
C PHE A 97 -0.33 -2.02 19.82
N ASN A 98 0.50 -2.71 20.61
CA ASN A 98 0.73 -2.40 22.01
C ASN A 98 2.19 -2.01 22.23
N LEU A 99 2.50 -0.72 22.32
CA LEU A 99 3.87 -0.23 22.55
C LEU A 99 4.44 -0.66 23.91
N GLN A 100 3.61 -0.92 24.93
CA GLN A 100 4.08 -1.29 26.26
C GLN A 100 4.69 -2.69 26.28
N SER A 101 4.06 -3.64 25.60
CA SER A 101 4.53 -5.02 25.45
C SER A 101 4.30 -5.47 24.02
N PRO A 102 5.08 -4.94 23.07
CA PRO A 102 4.84 -5.21 21.66
C PRO A 102 5.19 -6.66 21.34
N PRO A 103 4.59 -7.24 20.28
CA PRO A 103 4.77 -8.64 19.94
C PRO A 103 6.25 -9.00 19.92
N ASN A 104 6.59 -10.04 20.69
CA ASN A 104 7.92 -10.67 20.74
C ASN A 104 9.09 -9.82 21.27
N LEU A 105 8.85 -8.64 21.87
CA LEU A 105 9.92 -7.86 22.54
C LEU A 105 9.83 -7.85 24.06
N GLY A 106 8.69 -8.27 24.62
CA GLY A 106 8.41 -8.17 26.05
C GLY A 106 8.10 -6.75 26.50
N GLU A 107 8.04 -6.52 27.82
CA GLU A 107 7.74 -5.19 28.36
C GLU A 107 8.88 -4.20 28.11
N LEU A 108 8.55 -3.03 27.57
CA LEU A 108 9.49 -1.96 27.26
C LEU A 108 9.38 -0.80 28.27
N THR A 109 10.51 -0.19 28.59
CA THR A 109 10.55 1.06 29.38
C THR A 109 10.04 2.26 28.56
N GLY A 110 9.57 3.32 29.22
CA GLY A 110 9.07 4.52 28.53
C GLY A 110 10.01 5.12 27.46
N PRO A 111 11.34 5.21 27.68
CA PRO A 111 12.29 5.60 26.63
C PRO A 111 12.32 4.63 25.43
N GLN A 112 12.33 3.31 25.69
CA GLN A 112 12.32 2.29 24.63
C GLN A 112 11.02 2.32 23.83
N GLN A 113 9.87 2.52 24.49
CA GLN A 113 8.58 2.70 23.82
C GLN A 113 8.59 3.89 22.85
N ARG A 114 9.13 5.04 23.28
CA ARG A 114 9.27 6.23 22.42
C ARG A 114 10.23 5.98 21.25
N HIS A 115 11.33 5.27 21.49
CA HIS A 115 12.29 4.94 20.44
C HIS A 115 11.66 3.99 19.40
N LEU A 116 11.01 2.91 19.85
CA LEU A 116 10.28 1.99 18.98
C LEU A 116 9.19 2.73 18.17
N CYS A 117 8.41 3.59 18.82
CA CYS A 117 7.38 4.39 18.15
C CYS A 117 8.00 5.23 17.02
N SER A 118 9.14 5.89 17.25
CA SER A 118 9.83 6.67 16.21
C SER A 118 10.33 5.80 15.05
N LEU A 119 10.86 4.61 15.34
CA LEU A 119 11.28 3.64 14.32
C LEU A 119 10.09 3.15 13.47
N LEU A 120 8.94 2.90 14.10
CA LEU A 120 7.72 2.46 13.43
C LEU A 120 7.03 3.58 12.65
N GLU A 121 7.04 4.82 13.14
CA GLU A 121 6.60 5.99 12.37
C GLU A 121 7.43 6.13 11.08
N ARG A 122 8.75 5.94 11.18
CA ARG A 122 9.63 5.89 10.00
C ARG A 122 9.32 4.71 9.09
N ALA A 123 9.05 3.52 9.63
CA ALA A 123 8.67 2.35 8.83
C ALA A 123 7.35 2.57 8.06
N PHE A 124 6.33 3.17 8.68
CA PHE A 124 5.10 3.57 7.97
C PHE A 124 5.39 4.57 6.86
N ALA A 125 6.25 5.57 7.11
CA ALA A 125 6.65 6.53 6.10
C ALA A 125 7.40 5.87 4.92
N GLN A 126 8.14 4.78 5.16
CA GLN A 126 8.73 3.97 4.10
C GLN A 126 7.68 3.21 3.28
N CYS A 127 6.67 2.61 3.92
CA CYS A 127 5.56 1.98 3.21
C CYS A 127 4.77 3.00 2.38
N ASP A 128 4.55 4.19 2.92
CA ASP A 128 3.94 5.31 2.18
C ASP A 128 4.77 5.70 0.95
N TYR A 129 6.10 5.76 1.09
CA TYR A 129 7.00 6.03 -0.05
C TYR A 129 6.94 4.92 -1.11
N ILE A 130 6.91 3.65 -0.71
CA ILE A 130 6.75 2.51 -1.62
C ILE A 130 5.43 2.62 -2.40
N ALA A 131 4.35 3.05 -1.74
CA ALA A 131 3.08 3.30 -2.40
C ALA A 131 3.19 4.46 -3.41
N ASP A 132 3.89 5.54 -3.06
CA ASP A 132 4.02 6.73 -3.91
C ASP A 132 4.87 6.52 -5.18
N ILE A 133 5.70 5.47 -5.24
CA ILE A 133 6.39 5.08 -6.48
C ILE A 133 5.38 4.93 -7.63
N ALA A 134 4.21 4.36 -7.34
CA ALA A 134 3.13 4.18 -8.32
C ALA A 134 2.39 5.48 -8.71
N ALA A 135 2.61 6.60 -8.01
CA ALA A 135 2.05 7.91 -8.37
C ALA A 135 2.86 8.64 -9.45
N ASN A 136 4.08 8.16 -9.75
CA ASN A 136 5.07 8.86 -10.56
C ASN A 136 5.27 8.23 -11.94
N ALA A 137 5.71 9.04 -12.92
CA ALA A 137 6.06 8.56 -14.25
C ALA A 137 7.28 7.62 -14.21
N PRO A 138 7.37 6.59 -15.08
CA PRO A 138 6.47 6.31 -16.20
C PRO A 138 5.19 5.53 -15.82
N TYR A 139 5.03 5.15 -14.55
CA TYR A 139 3.95 4.27 -14.10
C TYR A 139 2.61 5.01 -14.05
N GLY A 140 2.58 6.13 -13.33
CA GLY A 140 1.41 6.98 -13.17
C GLY A 140 0.20 6.29 -12.50
N PRO A 141 -0.81 7.06 -12.08
CA PRO A 141 -2.05 6.49 -11.58
C PRO A 141 -2.82 5.82 -12.73
N PRO A 142 -3.44 4.65 -12.50
CA PRO A 142 -4.37 4.08 -13.46
C PRO A 142 -5.56 5.01 -13.69
N ASP A 143 -6.15 4.94 -14.89
CA ASP A 143 -7.29 5.79 -15.25
C ASP A 143 -8.44 5.63 -14.22
N PRO A 144 -9.01 6.73 -13.70
CA PRO A 144 -10.11 6.69 -12.73
C PRO A 144 -11.29 5.78 -13.12
N ARG A 145 -11.54 5.56 -14.41
CA ARG A 145 -12.60 4.67 -14.90
C ARG A 145 -12.48 3.25 -14.35
N TRP A 146 -11.25 2.78 -14.13
CA TRP A 146 -10.99 1.41 -13.68
C TRP A 146 -11.41 1.12 -12.24
N TYR A 147 -11.57 2.15 -11.42
CA TYR A 147 -12.12 2.03 -10.07
C TYR A 147 -13.66 1.87 -10.05
N GLY A 148 -14.30 1.99 -11.22
CA GLY A 148 -15.74 1.86 -11.39
C GLY A 148 -16.27 0.51 -10.92
N LYS A 149 -17.52 0.50 -10.44
CA LYS A 149 -18.18 -0.72 -9.93
C LYS A 149 -18.23 -1.84 -10.98
N ALA A 150 -18.32 -1.48 -12.26
CA ALA A 150 -18.32 -2.42 -13.39
C ALA A 150 -17.06 -3.30 -13.42
N HIS A 151 -15.89 -2.75 -13.08
CA HIS A 151 -14.60 -3.43 -13.22
C HIS A 151 -14.13 -4.10 -11.92
N ARG A 152 -14.76 -3.84 -10.76
CA ARG A 152 -14.31 -4.36 -9.45
C ARG A 152 -14.10 -5.87 -9.41
N ASN A 153 -14.92 -6.63 -10.15
CA ASN A 153 -14.83 -8.08 -10.18
C ASN A 153 -13.91 -8.61 -11.29
N TRP A 154 -13.47 -7.79 -12.23
CA TRP A 154 -12.57 -8.22 -13.30
C TRP A 154 -11.17 -8.52 -12.74
N TRP A 155 -10.72 -7.71 -11.79
CA TRP A 155 -9.39 -7.81 -11.19
C TRP A 155 -9.16 -9.06 -10.35
N VAL A 156 -10.21 -9.83 -10.05
CA VAL A 156 -10.08 -11.13 -9.38
C VAL A 156 -10.14 -12.32 -10.35
N ASP A 157 -10.35 -12.08 -11.64
CA ASP A 157 -10.37 -13.15 -12.66
C ASP A 157 -8.94 -13.56 -13.03
N HIS A 158 -8.61 -14.83 -12.76
CA HIS A 158 -7.32 -15.43 -13.11
C HIS A 158 -7.06 -15.44 -14.62
N ASN A 159 -8.10 -15.43 -15.46
CA ASN A 159 -7.95 -15.42 -16.92
C ASN A 159 -7.81 -14.01 -17.51
N LEU A 160 -7.69 -12.98 -16.68
CA LEU A 160 -7.56 -11.61 -17.16
C LEU A 160 -6.23 -11.44 -17.90
N LEU A 161 -6.30 -11.01 -19.16
CA LEU A 161 -5.12 -10.80 -20.00
C LEU A 161 -4.13 -9.84 -19.33
N GLN A 162 -2.84 -10.10 -19.52
CA GLN A 162 -1.76 -9.32 -18.89
C GLN A 162 -1.89 -7.82 -19.18
N GLY A 163 -2.29 -7.42 -20.41
CA GLY A 163 -2.50 -6.01 -20.76
C GLY A 163 -3.48 -5.29 -19.83
N TYR A 164 -4.59 -5.94 -19.47
CA TYR A 164 -5.55 -5.41 -18.50
C TYR A 164 -5.00 -5.46 -17.08
N ARG A 165 -4.28 -6.53 -16.68
CA ARG A 165 -3.63 -6.58 -15.36
C ARG A 165 -2.71 -5.38 -15.12
N MET A 166 -2.01 -4.91 -16.16
CA MET A 166 -1.17 -3.70 -16.07
C MET A 166 -1.98 -2.41 -15.87
N LEU A 167 -3.30 -2.43 -15.99
CA LEU A 167 -4.22 -1.31 -15.76
C LEU A 167 -4.94 -1.40 -14.41
N ASP A 168 -4.62 -2.41 -13.58
CA ASP A 168 -5.25 -2.65 -12.30
C ASP A 168 -5.08 -1.43 -11.36
N PRO A 169 -6.17 -0.76 -10.97
CA PRO A 169 -6.15 0.44 -10.13
C PRO A 169 -5.86 0.13 -8.65
N TYR A 170 -6.00 -1.12 -8.23
CA TYR A 170 -5.79 -1.56 -6.85
C TYR A 170 -4.34 -1.91 -6.60
N THR A 171 -3.63 -2.48 -7.58
CA THR A 171 -2.26 -2.98 -7.34
C THR A 171 -1.18 -2.29 -8.16
N ASN A 172 -1.57 -1.58 -9.22
CA ASN A 172 -0.69 -0.84 -10.14
C ASN A 172 0.58 -1.64 -10.48
N TYR A 173 0.37 -2.81 -11.12
CA TYR A 173 1.42 -3.76 -11.49
C TYR A 173 2.62 -3.12 -12.20
N ARG A 174 2.41 -2.05 -12.98
CA ARG A 174 3.47 -1.33 -13.70
C ARG A 174 4.57 -0.82 -12.78
N ALA A 175 4.22 -0.38 -11.58
CA ALA A 175 5.17 0.18 -10.61
C ALA A 175 5.97 -0.89 -9.84
N ARG A 176 5.56 -2.16 -9.93
CA ARG A 176 6.10 -3.26 -9.10
C ARG A 176 7.63 -3.43 -9.23
N PRO A 177 8.24 -3.35 -10.43
CA PRO A 177 9.71 -3.45 -10.54
C PRO A 177 10.46 -2.35 -9.78
N ALA A 178 10.00 -1.10 -9.83
CA ALA A 178 10.62 0.01 -9.09
C ALA A 178 10.40 -0.10 -7.58
N GLN A 179 9.22 -0.60 -7.16
CA GLN A 179 8.98 -0.92 -5.75
C GLN A 179 9.96 -2.01 -5.25
N HIS A 180 10.21 -3.05 -6.06
CA HIS A 180 11.21 -4.08 -5.74
C HIS A 180 12.62 -3.50 -5.62
N GLU A 181 13.03 -2.65 -6.56
CA GLU A 181 14.33 -1.98 -6.54
C GLU A 181 14.49 -1.13 -5.27
N TYR A 182 13.46 -0.35 -4.91
CA TYR A 182 13.48 0.45 -3.70
C TYR A 182 13.64 -0.42 -2.45
N ILE A 183 12.85 -1.50 -2.32
CA ILE A 183 12.95 -2.42 -1.18
C ILE A 183 14.35 -3.03 -1.09
N ARG A 184 14.95 -3.46 -2.22
CA ARG A 184 16.32 -3.98 -2.25
C ARG A 184 17.37 -2.93 -1.87
N SER A 185 17.09 -1.65 -2.08
CA SER A 185 17.99 -0.55 -1.70
C SER A 185 17.92 -0.17 -0.21
N LEU A 186 16.91 -0.65 0.53
CA LEU A 186 16.69 -0.27 1.91
C LEU A 186 17.91 -0.58 2.81
N SER A 187 18.11 0.32 3.78
CA SER A 187 19.07 0.12 4.86
C SER A 187 18.66 -1.06 5.75
N ASN A 188 19.62 -1.62 6.51
CA ASN A 188 19.34 -2.69 7.47
C ASN A 188 18.25 -2.29 8.48
N GLN A 189 18.33 -1.08 9.03
CA GLN A 189 17.35 -0.59 9.98
C GLN A 189 15.96 -0.43 9.33
N ASP A 190 15.88 0.19 8.16
CA ASP A 190 14.60 0.43 7.49
C ASP A 190 13.93 -0.89 7.06
N CYS A 191 14.68 -1.79 6.44
CA CYS A 191 14.19 -3.12 6.05
C CYS A 191 13.68 -3.92 7.27
N THR A 192 14.47 -3.95 8.34
CA THR A 192 14.11 -4.65 9.59
C THR A 192 12.84 -4.07 10.21
N MET A 193 12.74 -2.74 10.28
CA MET A 193 11.61 -2.09 10.94
C MET A 193 10.33 -2.13 10.12
N ILE A 194 10.40 -2.14 8.78
CA ILE A 194 9.24 -2.44 7.93
C ILE A 194 8.79 -3.88 8.17
N TYR A 195 9.70 -4.86 8.14
CA TYR A 195 9.32 -6.26 8.36
C TYR A 195 8.67 -6.45 9.75
N TYR A 196 9.26 -5.87 10.79
CA TYR A 196 8.66 -5.90 12.13
C TYR A 196 7.29 -5.22 12.20
N LEU A 197 7.13 -4.05 11.55
CA LEU A 197 5.86 -3.35 11.47
C LEU A 197 4.78 -4.25 10.85
N LEU A 198 5.07 -4.90 9.72
CA LEU A 198 4.12 -5.79 9.05
C LEU A 198 3.72 -6.95 9.96
N SER A 199 4.68 -7.70 10.52
CA SER A 199 4.39 -8.82 11.41
C SER A 199 3.60 -8.42 12.65
N ALA A 200 3.89 -7.25 13.24
CA ALA A 200 3.14 -6.76 14.39
C ALA A 200 1.71 -6.34 14.00
N MET A 201 1.54 -5.68 12.86
CA MET A 201 0.22 -5.31 12.35
C MET A 201 -0.62 -6.54 11.97
N GLY A 202 -0.02 -7.57 11.35
CA GLY A 202 -0.70 -8.82 11.04
C GLY A 202 -1.10 -9.60 12.28
N SER A 203 -0.26 -9.63 13.33
CA SER A 203 -0.64 -10.16 14.64
C SER A 203 -1.83 -9.39 15.25
N GLY A 204 -1.85 -8.07 15.10
CA GLY A 204 -2.96 -7.22 15.51
C GLY A 204 -4.25 -7.53 14.73
N PHE A 205 -4.16 -7.69 13.41
CA PHE A 205 -5.28 -8.07 12.55
C PHE A 205 -5.85 -9.43 12.93
N SER A 206 -4.97 -10.43 13.14
CA SER A 206 -5.36 -11.78 13.57
C SER A 206 -6.11 -11.74 14.91
N THR A 207 -5.61 -10.97 15.88
CA THR A 207 -6.23 -10.81 17.20
C THR A 207 -7.59 -10.13 17.10
N ALA A 208 -7.72 -9.12 16.23
CA ALA A 208 -8.97 -8.39 16.06
C ALA A 208 -10.08 -9.22 15.37
N HIS A 209 -9.70 -10.25 14.62
CA HIS A 209 -10.59 -11.11 13.84
C HIS A 209 -10.50 -12.59 14.26
N LEU A 210 -10.27 -12.85 15.55
CA LEU A 210 -10.17 -14.22 16.09
C LEU A 210 -11.43 -15.06 15.81
N ASP A 211 -12.58 -14.43 15.67
CA ASP A 211 -13.85 -15.07 15.31
C ASP A 211 -13.85 -15.67 13.89
N TRP A 212 -12.94 -15.21 13.01
CA TRP A 212 -12.83 -15.73 11.65
C TRP A 212 -11.98 -16.99 11.56
N TYR A 213 -11.18 -17.29 12.60
CA TYR A 213 -10.23 -18.39 12.59
C TYR A 213 -10.83 -19.76 12.18
N ASP A 214 -11.99 -20.10 12.74
CA ASP A 214 -12.67 -21.38 12.46
C ASP A 214 -13.64 -21.28 11.27
N SER A 215 -14.02 -20.07 10.85
CA SER A 215 -15.10 -19.85 9.87
C SER A 215 -14.61 -19.45 8.48
N ASP A 216 -13.38 -18.94 8.37
CA ASP A 216 -12.78 -18.51 7.12
C ASP A 216 -11.59 -19.41 6.75
N PRO A 217 -11.71 -20.28 5.73
CA PRO A 217 -10.61 -21.14 5.30
C PRO A 217 -9.42 -20.36 4.74
N SER A 218 -9.59 -19.08 4.40
CA SER A 218 -8.54 -18.20 3.88
C SER A 218 -7.99 -17.23 4.94
N PHE A 219 -8.20 -17.52 6.23
CA PHE A 219 -7.85 -16.59 7.32
C PHE A 219 -6.37 -16.20 7.33
N TYR A 220 -5.45 -17.15 7.11
CA TYR A 220 -4.01 -16.88 7.13
C TYR A 220 -3.54 -16.14 5.88
N GLU A 221 -4.13 -16.45 4.73
CA GLU A 221 -3.92 -15.76 3.46
C GLU A 221 -4.39 -14.31 3.58
N ARG A 222 -5.50 -14.05 4.30
CA ARG A 222 -5.95 -12.68 4.58
C ARG A 222 -4.98 -11.89 5.45
N ILE A 223 -4.33 -12.52 6.44
CA ILE A 223 -3.29 -11.85 7.23
C ILE A 223 -2.12 -11.46 6.30
N THR A 224 -1.70 -12.39 5.43
CA THR A 224 -0.63 -12.16 4.46
C THR A 224 -0.99 -11.02 3.50
N VAL A 225 -2.21 -11.02 2.96
CA VAL A 225 -2.71 -9.95 2.08
C VAL A 225 -2.80 -8.63 2.82
N PHE A 226 -3.27 -8.60 4.06
CA PHE A 226 -3.33 -7.40 4.86
C PHE A 226 -1.94 -6.78 5.05
N GLU A 227 -0.96 -7.58 5.44
CA GLU A 227 0.43 -7.13 5.56
C GLU A 227 0.98 -6.62 4.21
N GLU A 228 0.65 -7.26 3.10
CA GLU A 228 1.13 -6.92 1.75
C GLU A 228 0.51 -5.60 1.29
N CYS A 229 -0.77 -5.41 1.57
CA CYS A 229 -1.50 -4.18 1.27
C CYS A 229 -1.00 -3.00 2.13
N ILE A 230 -0.55 -3.21 3.37
CA ILE A 230 0.16 -2.16 4.13
C ILE A 230 1.43 -1.74 3.40
N LEU A 231 2.19 -2.70 2.87
CA LEU A 231 3.43 -2.40 2.14
C LEU A 231 3.16 -1.68 0.81
N ARG A 232 2.08 -2.04 0.10
CA ARG A 232 1.69 -1.45 -1.19
C ARG A 232 0.99 -0.11 -1.09
N HIS A 233 0.23 0.12 -0.02
CA HIS A 233 -0.69 1.26 0.10
C HIS A 233 -0.42 2.14 1.31
N GLY A 234 0.49 1.73 2.18
CA GLY A 234 1.01 2.51 3.28
C GLY A 234 0.03 2.68 4.44
N SER A 235 0.23 3.78 5.16
CA SER A 235 -0.53 4.14 6.36
C SER A 235 -2.01 4.41 6.06
N TRP A 236 -2.37 4.79 4.83
CA TRP A 236 -3.75 4.97 4.40
C TRP A 236 -4.58 3.69 4.52
N TYR A 237 -4.04 2.58 4.02
CA TYR A 237 -4.74 1.29 4.03
C TYR A 237 -4.83 0.75 5.46
N ALA A 238 -3.71 0.77 6.20
CA ALA A 238 -3.69 0.38 7.62
C ALA A 238 -4.72 1.16 8.45
N TRP A 239 -4.82 2.48 8.22
CA TRP A 239 -5.79 3.33 8.88
C TRP A 239 -7.23 2.93 8.56
N GLY A 240 -7.52 2.59 7.30
CA GLY A 240 -8.84 2.15 6.86
C GLY A 240 -9.35 0.92 7.61
N HIS A 241 -8.48 -0.05 7.90
CA HIS A 241 -8.84 -1.22 8.71
C HIS A 241 -8.97 -0.91 10.20
N VAL A 242 -8.06 -0.10 10.74
CA VAL A 242 -7.95 0.09 12.20
C VAL A 242 -8.97 1.09 12.76
N PHE A 243 -9.20 2.20 12.05
CA PHE A 243 -10.07 3.29 12.50
C PHE A 243 -11.14 3.68 11.49
N GLY A 244 -11.17 3.04 10.31
CA GLY A 244 -12.15 3.32 9.30
C GLY A 244 -13.57 2.90 9.72
N GLY A 245 -14.55 3.70 9.30
CA GLY A 245 -15.95 3.30 9.36
C GLY A 245 -16.35 2.40 8.19
N PRO A 246 -17.65 2.09 8.04
CA PRO A 246 -18.16 1.24 6.95
C PRO A 246 -17.70 1.69 5.55
N ASP A 247 -17.72 3.00 5.29
CA ASP A 247 -17.30 3.54 3.98
C ASP A 247 -15.81 3.32 3.68
N TRP A 248 -14.97 3.30 4.73
CA TRP A 248 -13.55 2.96 4.60
C TRP A 248 -13.38 1.47 4.30
N LEU A 249 -14.13 0.61 4.98
CA LEU A 249 -14.12 -0.84 4.74
C LEU A 249 -14.56 -1.16 3.31
N ASP A 250 -15.61 -0.51 2.80
CA ASP A 250 -16.06 -0.62 1.41
C ASP A 250 -14.99 -0.16 0.41
N THR A 251 -14.12 0.77 0.82
CA THR A 251 -13.01 1.28 0.02
C THR A 251 -11.81 0.32 0.01
N VAL A 252 -11.44 -0.26 1.16
CA VAL A 252 -10.25 -1.13 1.27
C VAL A 252 -10.53 -2.58 0.89
N SER A 253 -11.76 -3.08 1.06
CA SER A 253 -12.12 -4.48 0.74
C SER A 253 -11.81 -4.91 -0.70
N PRO A 254 -11.97 -4.08 -1.73
CA PRO A 254 -11.51 -4.42 -3.09
C PRO A 254 -10.00 -4.68 -3.16
N PHE A 255 -9.17 -3.93 -2.42
CA PHE A 255 -7.73 -4.16 -2.36
C PHE A 255 -7.41 -5.53 -1.75
N ASP A 256 -8.12 -5.92 -0.69
CA ASP A 256 -7.98 -7.25 -0.07
C ASP A 256 -8.33 -8.36 -1.05
N ARG A 257 -9.44 -8.21 -1.78
CA ARG A 257 -9.91 -9.22 -2.74
C ARG A 257 -8.92 -9.40 -3.88
N VAL A 258 -8.41 -8.30 -4.43
CA VAL A 258 -7.42 -8.36 -5.51
C VAL A 258 -6.10 -8.92 -4.99
N GLY A 259 -5.62 -8.45 -3.83
CA GLY A 259 -4.41 -8.97 -3.21
C GLY A 259 -4.47 -10.48 -2.96
N LEU A 260 -5.62 -11.01 -2.53
CA LEU A 260 -5.82 -12.44 -2.36
C LEU A 260 -5.79 -13.20 -3.70
N ALA A 261 -6.40 -12.67 -4.75
CA ALA A 261 -6.35 -13.26 -6.08
C ALA A 261 -4.92 -13.30 -6.62
N GLU A 262 -4.13 -12.24 -6.42
CA GLU A 262 -2.71 -12.22 -6.82
C GLU A 262 -1.86 -13.20 -6.04
N LEU A 263 -2.04 -13.28 -4.71
CA LEU A 263 -1.33 -14.25 -3.88
C LEU A 263 -1.60 -15.67 -4.38
N THR A 264 -2.87 -15.97 -4.63
CA THR A 264 -3.31 -17.26 -5.19
C THR A 264 -2.66 -17.53 -6.56
N SER A 265 -2.63 -16.53 -7.44
CA SER A 265 -2.01 -16.65 -8.77
C SER A 265 -0.50 -16.96 -8.68
N PHE A 266 0.20 -16.30 -7.75
CA PHE A 266 1.61 -16.54 -7.50
C PHE A 266 1.86 -17.95 -6.93
N GLU A 267 1.05 -18.40 -5.97
CA GLU A 267 1.15 -19.74 -5.38
C GLU A 267 0.90 -20.86 -6.39
N PHE A 268 0.01 -20.65 -7.36
CA PHE A 268 -0.22 -21.59 -8.46
C PHE A 268 0.82 -21.51 -9.59
N GLY A 269 1.79 -20.59 -9.50
CA GLY A 269 2.84 -20.43 -10.50
C GLY A 269 2.31 -19.94 -11.85
N GLU A 270 1.27 -19.12 -11.84
CA GLU A 270 0.70 -18.55 -13.06
C GLU A 270 1.74 -17.68 -13.81
N GLU A 271 1.72 -17.77 -15.13
CA GLU A 271 2.63 -17.02 -15.99
C GLU A 271 2.37 -15.51 -15.83
N GLY A 272 3.43 -14.74 -15.54
CA GLY A 272 3.32 -13.30 -15.31
C GLY A 272 3.04 -12.89 -13.86
N ALA A 273 2.81 -13.84 -12.95
CA ALA A 273 2.71 -13.55 -11.52
C ALA A 273 4.05 -12.99 -10.99
N LEU A 274 4.02 -11.76 -10.48
CA LEU A 274 5.20 -11.14 -9.89
C LEU A 274 5.36 -11.54 -8.42
N PRO A 275 6.60 -11.64 -7.91
CA PRO A 275 6.83 -11.80 -6.48
C PRO A 275 6.12 -10.69 -5.68
N SER A 276 5.57 -11.05 -4.52
CA SER A 276 4.97 -10.08 -3.60
C SER A 276 6.03 -9.11 -3.07
N LEU A 277 5.63 -7.90 -2.69
CA LEU A 277 6.55 -6.94 -2.07
C LEU A 277 7.13 -7.50 -0.77
N GLN A 278 6.32 -8.25 -0.01
CA GLN A 278 6.76 -9.01 1.16
C GLN A 278 7.88 -10.00 0.85
N SER A 279 7.75 -10.80 -0.22
CA SER A 279 8.78 -11.78 -0.56
C SER A 279 10.13 -11.10 -0.84
N VAL A 280 10.10 -9.94 -1.51
CA VAL A 280 11.30 -9.13 -1.76
C VAL A 280 11.85 -8.51 -0.48
N LEU A 281 10.98 -8.04 0.43
CA LEU A 281 11.38 -7.51 1.73
C LEU A 281 12.04 -8.58 2.61
N ILE A 282 11.47 -9.79 2.66
CA ILE A 282 12.00 -10.93 3.39
C ILE A 282 13.34 -11.36 2.79
N GLY A 283 13.42 -11.47 1.45
CA GLY A 283 14.66 -11.77 0.76
C GLY A 283 15.76 -10.77 1.11
N ARG A 284 15.44 -9.47 1.06
CA ARG A 284 16.36 -8.40 1.46
C ARG A 284 16.77 -8.50 2.93
N PHE A 285 15.84 -8.80 3.83
CA PHE A 285 16.14 -9.01 5.24
C PHE A 285 17.13 -10.17 5.43
N ASN A 286 16.89 -11.30 4.76
CA ASN A 286 17.75 -12.48 4.84
C ASN A 286 19.17 -12.20 4.31
N GLU A 287 19.28 -11.46 3.19
CA GLU A 287 20.57 -11.00 2.65
C GLU A 287 21.34 -10.16 3.68
N LEU A 288 20.66 -9.22 4.34
CA LEU A 288 21.29 -8.27 5.27
C LEU A 288 21.72 -8.93 6.59
N HIS A 289 21.05 -10.00 7.02
CA HIS A 289 21.32 -10.68 8.29
C HIS A 289 21.94 -12.08 8.13
N LYS A 290 22.18 -12.53 6.89
CA LYS A 290 22.75 -13.85 6.55
C LYS A 290 22.00 -15.01 7.22
N CYS A 291 20.67 -14.91 7.28
CA CYS A 291 19.83 -15.97 7.84
C CYS A 291 19.14 -16.77 6.73
N SER A 292 18.75 -18.01 7.06
CA SER A 292 17.85 -18.81 6.21
C SER A 292 16.47 -18.16 6.09
N GLU A 293 15.70 -18.60 5.09
CA GLU A 293 14.36 -18.05 4.83
C GLU A 293 13.46 -18.04 6.09
N ASN A 294 12.76 -16.92 6.30
CA ASN A 294 11.74 -16.71 7.33
C ASN A 294 12.16 -16.91 8.80
N SER A 295 13.33 -16.43 9.20
CA SER A 295 13.72 -16.45 10.62
C SER A 295 13.06 -15.33 11.44
N LEU A 296 11.81 -15.54 11.87
CA LEU A 296 11.11 -14.65 12.81
C LEU A 296 11.94 -14.43 14.10
N GLN A 297 12.68 -15.44 14.54
CA GLN A 297 13.59 -15.34 15.69
C GLN A 297 14.71 -14.32 15.45
N THR A 298 15.30 -14.32 14.25
CA THR A 298 16.33 -13.32 13.88
C THR A 298 15.72 -11.92 13.88
N LEU A 299 14.53 -11.75 13.28
CA LEU A 299 13.81 -10.47 13.31
C LEU A 299 13.60 -9.97 14.74
N GLN A 300 13.12 -10.83 15.64
CA GLN A 300 12.90 -10.49 17.05
C GLN A 300 14.19 -10.04 17.75
N GLN A 301 15.29 -10.78 17.56
CA GLN A 301 16.59 -10.45 18.16
C GLN A 301 17.12 -9.11 17.65
N VAL A 302 17.08 -8.88 16.34
CA VAL A 302 17.57 -7.64 15.73
C VAL A 302 16.73 -6.45 16.21
N VAL A 303 15.41 -6.55 16.18
CA VAL A 303 14.52 -5.48 16.65
C VAL A 303 14.74 -5.20 18.13
N LYS A 304 14.89 -6.25 18.96
CA LYS A 304 15.19 -6.08 20.38
C LYS A 304 16.50 -5.33 20.58
N ARG A 305 17.55 -5.63 19.81
CA ARG A 305 18.83 -4.89 19.85
C ARG A 305 18.65 -3.44 19.43
N LEU A 306 17.94 -3.17 18.33
CA LEU A 306 17.63 -1.81 17.85
C LEU A 306 16.90 -0.98 18.91
N VAL A 307 15.90 -1.57 19.58
CA VAL A 307 15.06 -0.87 20.55
C VAL A 307 15.76 -0.67 21.90
N THR A 308 16.51 -1.67 22.36
CA THR A 308 17.09 -1.67 23.72
C THR A 308 18.51 -1.11 23.77
N GLY A 309 19.22 -1.03 22.64
CA GLY A 309 20.60 -0.56 22.57
C GLY A 309 21.62 -1.50 23.21
N VAL A 310 21.19 -2.68 23.66
CA VAL A 310 22.07 -3.70 24.24
C VAL A 310 22.69 -4.47 23.08
N ALA A 311 24.00 -4.31 22.87
CA ALA A 311 24.78 -5.28 22.12
C ALA A 311 24.65 -6.61 22.84
N ASP A 312 24.23 -7.64 22.13
CA ASP A 312 24.14 -8.99 22.68
C ASP A 312 25.55 -9.40 23.10
N ASP A 313 25.80 -9.47 24.41
CA ASP A 313 27.00 -10.09 24.96
C ASP A 313 26.88 -11.57 24.62
N GLY A 314 27.37 -11.90 23.42
CA GLY A 314 27.26 -13.20 22.80
C GLY A 314 27.69 -14.29 23.75
N ASN A 315 26.72 -15.03 24.25
CA ASN A 315 26.93 -16.37 24.76
C ASN A 315 26.23 -17.34 23.81
N HIS A 316 26.61 -17.28 22.53
CA HIS A 316 26.53 -18.47 21.69
C HIS A 316 27.71 -19.35 22.06
N GLN A 317 27.42 -20.40 22.82
CA GLN A 317 28.29 -21.55 22.89
C GLN A 317 28.50 -22.06 21.47
N ASP A 318 29.69 -21.82 20.94
CA ASP A 318 30.27 -22.67 19.90
C ASP A 318 30.27 -24.11 20.42
N GLN A 319 29.26 -24.89 20.06
CA GLN A 319 29.39 -26.34 20.05
C GLN A 319 30.02 -26.74 18.72
N ALA A 320 31.32 -26.44 18.60
CA ALA A 320 32.22 -27.32 17.88
C ALA A 320 32.52 -28.49 18.82
N ALA A 321 31.94 -29.65 18.54
CA ALA A 321 32.39 -30.91 19.10
C ALA A 321 32.67 -31.85 17.94
N ASP A 322 33.94 -31.88 17.55
CA ASP A 322 34.58 -33.05 16.98
C ASP A 322 34.22 -34.29 17.81
N GLN A 323 33.72 -35.32 17.15
CA GLN A 323 34.07 -36.69 17.48
C GLN A 323 34.43 -37.42 16.19
N ASP A 324 35.74 -37.55 15.99
CA ASP A 324 36.35 -38.70 15.34
C ASP A 324 35.80 -39.98 15.98
N GLU A 325 35.23 -40.89 15.17
CA GLU A 325 35.66 -42.29 15.23
C GLU A 325 35.84 -42.82 13.81
N ALA A 326 37.01 -43.43 13.66
CA ALA A 326 37.56 -44.01 12.46
C ALA A 326 36.89 -45.33 12.08
N GLU A 327 37.06 -45.68 10.79
CA GLU A 327 37.15 -47.00 10.16
C GLU A 327 36.46 -46.89 8.79
N GLY A 328 37.08 -47.08 7.63
CA GLY A 328 38.41 -47.52 7.24
C GLY A 328 38.32 -47.96 5.78
N GLN A 329 39.38 -47.70 5.00
CA GLN A 329 39.79 -48.43 3.78
C GLN A 329 38.82 -48.34 2.57
N ASP A 330 39.25 -48.20 1.31
CA ASP A 330 40.55 -48.26 0.65
C ASP A 330 40.33 -47.76 -0.80
N GLN A 331 41.38 -47.15 -1.38
CA GLN A 331 41.80 -47.24 -2.81
C GLN A 331 40.85 -46.67 -3.89
N GLU A 332 41.28 -46.04 -4.99
CA GLU A 332 42.58 -45.88 -5.62
C GLU A 332 42.44 -44.78 -6.69
N GLU A 333 43.47 -43.93 -6.76
CA GLU A 333 44.22 -43.44 -7.93
C GLU A 333 43.57 -42.98 -9.26
N GLY A 334 44.15 -41.88 -9.78
CA GLY A 334 44.26 -41.59 -11.23
C GLY A 334 43.79 -40.19 -11.60
N GLN A 335 44.58 -39.13 -11.36
CA GLN A 335 45.57 -38.52 -12.27
C GLN A 335 45.02 -37.86 -13.56
N ASP A 336 45.62 -36.68 -13.82
CA ASP A 336 45.70 -35.91 -15.07
C ASP A 336 44.47 -35.13 -15.53
N GLN A 337 44.56 -33.97 -16.19
CA GLN A 337 45.54 -32.88 -16.40
C GLN A 337 44.82 -31.95 -17.41
N ARG A 338 45.12 -30.64 -17.39
CA ARG A 338 45.02 -29.69 -18.54
C ARG A 338 43.62 -29.33 -19.06
N GLU A 339 43.35 -28.20 -19.72
CA GLU A 339 43.91 -26.85 -19.89
C GLU A 339 42.93 -26.15 -20.87
N THR A 340 42.56 -24.90 -20.59
CA THR A 340 42.24 -23.78 -21.53
C THR A 340 41.13 -23.80 -22.60
N GLN A 341 40.50 -22.60 -22.70
CA GLN A 341 39.95 -21.87 -23.88
C GLN A 341 38.62 -22.40 -24.48
N ALA A 342 37.74 -21.64 -25.15
CA ALA A 342 37.46 -20.23 -25.47
C ALA A 342 36.05 -20.30 -26.16
N GLN A 343 35.11 -19.38 -25.91
CA GLN A 343 34.68 -18.27 -26.79
C GLN A 343 33.96 -18.68 -28.10
N GLU A 344 32.95 -17.87 -28.51
CA GLU A 344 32.02 -17.97 -29.67
C GLU A 344 30.67 -18.65 -29.28
N GLU A 345 29.46 -18.13 -29.57
CA GLU A 345 28.97 -17.29 -30.67
C GLU A 345 27.80 -16.38 -30.22
N ASP A 346 27.87 -15.10 -30.62
CA ASP A 346 26.76 -14.15 -30.80
C ASP A 346 26.28 -14.30 -32.25
N GLU A 347 25.00 -14.56 -32.50
CA GLU A 347 24.27 -14.20 -33.75
C GLU A 347 22.81 -14.68 -33.63
N ASP A 348 21.88 -13.82 -33.20
CA ASP A 348 20.44 -13.88 -33.54
C ASP A 348 19.68 -12.69 -32.89
N GLN A 349 19.94 -11.47 -33.37
CA GLN A 349 19.15 -10.28 -33.03
C GLN A 349 18.94 -9.42 -34.29
N ASP A 350 18.02 -9.82 -35.18
CA ASP A 350 17.42 -8.87 -36.15
C ASP A 350 16.12 -9.35 -36.84
N LYS A 351 15.28 -10.15 -36.16
CA LYS A 351 13.98 -10.59 -36.71
C LYS A 351 12.75 -10.30 -35.85
N GLY A 352 12.93 -9.78 -34.63
CA GLY A 352 11.82 -9.51 -33.69
C GLY A 352 11.02 -8.23 -33.97
N ASP A 353 11.64 -7.22 -34.60
CA ASP A 353 11.04 -5.87 -34.66
C ASP A 353 9.97 -5.69 -35.76
N LEU A 354 9.84 -6.65 -36.67
CA LEU A 354 8.85 -6.60 -37.75
C LEU A 354 7.55 -7.34 -37.43
N GLU A 355 7.53 -8.24 -36.44
CA GLU A 355 6.29 -8.91 -35.99
C GLU A 355 5.55 -8.09 -34.92
N GLN A 356 6.26 -7.36 -34.05
CA GLN A 356 5.65 -6.52 -33.02
C GLN A 356 4.76 -5.41 -33.60
N ASN A 357 5.22 -4.77 -34.68
CA ASN A 357 4.49 -3.68 -35.35
C ASN A 357 3.19 -4.13 -36.05
N LYS A 358 3.03 -5.43 -36.35
CA LYS A 358 1.76 -5.96 -36.90
C LYS A 358 0.74 -6.26 -35.83
N ILE A 359 1.19 -6.70 -34.65
CA ILE A 359 0.33 -6.99 -33.50
C ILE A 359 -0.27 -5.69 -32.94
N ASP A 360 0.52 -4.61 -32.89
CA ASP A 360 0.08 -3.31 -32.39
C ASP A 360 -0.98 -2.66 -33.31
N GLN A 361 -1.05 -3.02 -34.59
CA GLN A 361 -2.00 -2.45 -35.53
C GLN A 361 -3.35 -3.19 -35.53
N GLU A 362 -3.36 -4.51 -35.31
CA GLU A 362 -4.60 -5.29 -35.15
C GLU A 362 -5.31 -5.01 -33.82
N GLN A 363 -4.57 -4.72 -32.73
CA GLN A 363 -5.17 -4.35 -31.44
C GLN A 363 -5.88 -2.99 -31.44
N VAL A 364 -5.40 -2.03 -32.24
CA VAL A 364 -6.02 -0.70 -32.37
C VAL A 364 -7.36 -0.77 -33.12
N ASP A 365 -7.50 -1.69 -34.06
CA ASP A 365 -8.73 -1.86 -34.83
C ASP A 365 -9.81 -2.61 -34.00
N GLU A 366 -9.44 -3.54 -33.11
CA GLU A 366 -10.37 -4.18 -32.17
C GLU A 366 -10.90 -3.21 -31.08
N GLU A 367 -10.05 -2.32 -30.55
CA GLU A 367 -10.49 -1.29 -29.57
C GLU A 367 -11.54 -0.32 -30.16
N GLN A 368 -11.42 0.05 -31.45
CA GLN A 368 -12.35 0.98 -32.09
C GLN A 368 -13.73 0.38 -32.38
N ASP A 369 -13.83 -0.94 -32.53
CA ASP A 369 -15.11 -1.60 -32.77
C ASP A 369 -15.84 -1.94 -31.46
N GLN A 370 -15.12 -2.11 -30.35
CA GLN A 370 -15.72 -2.29 -29.02
C GLN A 370 -16.27 -0.98 -28.43
N ASP A 371 -15.56 0.15 -28.61
CA ASP A 371 -16.06 1.49 -28.20
C ASP A 371 -17.39 1.86 -28.89
N LYS A 372 -17.61 1.38 -30.13
CA LYS A 372 -18.87 1.59 -30.86
C LYS A 372 -20.01 0.71 -30.32
N GLN A 373 -19.68 -0.48 -29.80
CA GLN A 373 -20.68 -1.40 -29.25
C GLN A 373 -21.17 -0.90 -27.87
N ASP A 374 -20.26 -0.42 -27.03
CA ASP A 374 -20.60 0.11 -25.70
C ASP A 374 -21.43 1.41 -25.79
N GLN A 375 -21.13 2.29 -26.75
CA GLN A 375 -21.96 3.48 -27.01
C GLN A 375 -23.36 3.11 -27.50
N ALA A 376 -23.50 2.04 -28.28
CA ALA A 376 -24.79 1.59 -28.78
C ALA A 376 -25.69 1.01 -27.66
N GLU A 377 -25.11 0.30 -26.69
CA GLU A 377 -25.84 -0.21 -25.53
C GLU A 377 -26.29 0.91 -24.57
N GLU A 378 -25.44 1.91 -24.32
CA GLU A 378 -25.80 3.05 -23.46
C GLU A 378 -26.94 3.91 -24.06
N ASP A 379 -26.97 4.07 -25.38
CA ASP A 379 -28.05 4.77 -26.08
C ASP A 379 -29.36 3.98 -26.09
N GLN A 380 -29.29 2.64 -26.05
CA GLN A 380 -30.46 1.77 -25.98
C GLN A 380 -31.11 1.83 -24.59
N GLU A 381 -30.32 1.79 -23.51
CA GLU A 381 -30.83 1.95 -22.14
C GLU A 381 -31.47 3.32 -21.90
N LYS A 382 -30.90 4.40 -22.47
CA LYS A 382 -31.49 5.75 -22.36
C LYS A 382 -32.84 5.87 -23.07
N LYS A 383 -33.03 5.18 -24.20
CA LYS A 383 -34.33 5.14 -24.90
C LYS A 383 -35.39 4.39 -24.09
N GLU A 384 -35.05 3.24 -23.51
CA GLU A 384 -36.01 2.46 -22.71
C GLU A 384 -36.44 3.18 -21.41
N GLN A 385 -35.56 3.98 -20.82
CA GLN A 385 -35.88 4.79 -19.65
C GLN A 385 -36.70 6.05 -20.00
N GLY A 386 -36.57 6.57 -21.23
CA GLY A 386 -37.35 7.70 -21.74
C GLY A 386 -38.83 7.36 -22.00
N GLU A 387 -39.10 6.16 -22.51
CA GLU A 387 -40.48 5.74 -22.84
C GLU A 387 -41.34 5.41 -21.62
N LYS A 388 -40.74 5.02 -20.48
CA LYS A 388 -41.49 4.73 -19.24
C LYS A 388 -42.00 5.97 -18.49
N LYS A 389 -41.62 7.19 -18.87
CA LYS A 389 -42.08 8.43 -18.22
C LYS A 389 -43.13 9.21 -19.02
N GLY A 390 -43.55 8.72 -20.19
CA GLY A 390 -44.43 9.41 -21.13
C GLY A 390 -45.77 8.74 -21.37
N GLY A 391 -46.53 8.35 -20.34
CA GLY A 391 -47.89 7.85 -20.57
C GLY A 391 -48.72 7.64 -19.31
N GLY A 392 -49.76 8.46 -19.12
CA GLY A 392 -50.82 8.13 -18.16
C GLY A 392 -51.46 9.29 -17.41
N SER A 393 -52.06 10.24 -18.12
CA SER A 393 -53.04 11.16 -17.55
C SER A 393 -54.37 10.46 -17.29
N GLY A 394 -54.85 10.52 -16.04
CA GLY A 394 -56.27 10.58 -15.70
C GLY A 394 -56.95 9.29 -15.24
N LEU A 395 -57.33 9.24 -13.94
CA LEU A 395 -58.64 8.71 -13.52
C LEU A 395 -58.96 9.00 -12.05
N ARG A 396 -59.98 9.87 -11.89
CA ARG A 396 -61.04 9.96 -10.87
C ARG A 396 -60.82 9.33 -9.49
N VAL A 397 -60.72 10.21 -8.50
CA VAL A 397 -61.07 9.99 -7.09
C VAL A 397 -62.57 9.67 -6.98
N ARG A 398 -62.92 8.50 -6.43
CA ARG A 398 -64.27 8.17 -6.01
C ARG A 398 -64.29 7.90 -4.50
N LEU A 399 -64.90 8.86 -3.81
CA LEU A 399 -65.31 8.86 -2.42
C LEU A 399 -66.21 7.65 -2.11
N VAL A 400 -65.87 6.87 -1.08
CA VAL A 400 -66.83 5.98 -0.40
C VAL A 400 -66.71 6.21 1.11
N LEU A 401 -67.71 6.92 1.62
CA LEU A 401 -68.12 6.92 3.02
C LEU A 401 -68.64 5.54 3.40
N LEU A 402 -68.12 4.93 4.46
CA LEU A 402 -68.93 4.12 5.36
C LEU A 402 -68.63 4.46 6.81
N HIS A 403 -69.74 4.59 7.52
CA HIS A 403 -69.98 5.14 8.84
C HIS A 403 -69.85 4.07 9.93
N ARG A 404 -69.47 4.50 11.15
CA ARG A 404 -69.95 4.04 12.48
C ARG A 404 -69.67 2.58 12.90
N ASP A 405 -69.55 2.19 14.16
CA ASP A 405 -69.65 2.76 15.52
C ASP A 405 -68.56 2.01 16.33
N GLY A 406 -67.84 2.57 17.30
CA GLY A 406 -68.33 2.87 18.66
C GLY A 406 -67.85 1.78 19.65
N GLY A 407 -67.21 2.15 20.76
CA GLY A 407 -66.95 1.19 21.85
C GLY A 407 -65.77 1.49 22.75
N ALA A 408 -66.00 2.39 23.69
CA ALA A 408 -65.22 2.74 24.87
C ALA A 408 -64.71 1.55 25.72
N ASP A 409 -63.46 1.68 26.17
CA ASP A 409 -63.04 1.82 27.58
C ASP A 409 -63.11 0.61 28.55
N ARG A 410 -61.99 0.46 29.27
CA ARG A 410 -61.78 -0.02 30.66
C ARG A 410 -61.75 -1.51 31.03
N THR A 411 -60.55 -1.83 31.52
CA THR A 411 -60.20 -2.51 32.79
C THR A 411 -60.56 -3.98 32.99
N GLY A 412 -59.49 -4.76 33.15
CA GLY A 412 -59.38 -5.97 33.97
C GLY A 412 -57.92 -6.13 34.34
#